data_AF-A0A453P0L7-F1
#
_entry.id   AF-A0A453P0L7-F1
#
_cell.length_a   1.000
_cell.length_b   1.000
_cell.length_c   1.000
_cell.angle_alpha   90.00
_cell.angle_beta   90.00
_cell.angle_gamma   90.00
#
_symmetry.space_group_name_H-M   'P 1'
#
loop_
_entity.id
_entity.type
_entity.pdbx_description
1 polymer ?
#
loop_
_entity_poly.entity_id
_entity_poly.type
_entity_poly.pdbx_seq_one_letter_code
_entity_poly.pdbx_strand_id
1 'polypeptide(L)'
;MSCYWSLISQVPDAMDYLLAEFNKVCMYTVPKHLHALNAQARNTDYFRLIGYQEEDGKLQSTEKYLVNVVAYVKLYAAMVQTEIKGVRHPHGLAEGWKWLAMFLNTLPAIPATAFALHAFLKVAGFALHKKYGSQFMKILDVISRHFIPALKAQGSKVHPEAINNLQNYLNDKIYLEEPEGQYLAQQLLSKMFL
;
A
#
# COMPACT_ATOMS: atom_id res chain seq x y z
N MET A 1 7.91 -17.12 1.84
CA MET A 1 8.65 -15.84 1.84
C MET A 1 10.16 -15.96 2.08
N SER A 2 10.76 -17.11 2.45
CA SER A 2 12.24 -17.29 2.32
C SER A 2 12.68 -17.57 0.88
N CYS A 3 11.83 -18.24 0.09
CA CYS A 3 12.02 -18.37 -1.36
C CYS A 3 12.16 -17.01 -2.05
N TYR A 4 11.47 -16.00 -1.53
CA TYR A 4 11.50 -14.62 -2.03
C TYR A 4 12.89 -14.00 -1.93
N TRP A 5 13.54 -14.06 -0.76
CA TRP A 5 14.88 -13.46 -0.59
C TRP A 5 16.01 -14.39 -1.04
N SER A 6 15.84 -15.72 -0.99
CA SER A 6 16.81 -16.65 -1.60
C SER A 6 17.01 -16.36 -3.08
N LEU A 7 15.95 -16.01 -3.81
CA LEU A 7 16.03 -15.51 -5.19
C LEU A 7 16.70 -14.13 -5.28
N ILE A 8 16.33 -13.18 -4.41
CA ILE A 8 16.81 -11.79 -4.53
C ILE A 8 18.27 -11.62 -4.09
N SER A 9 18.77 -12.42 -3.16
CA SER A 9 20.20 -12.40 -2.80
C SER A 9 21.10 -13.04 -3.86
N GLN A 10 20.54 -13.92 -4.70
CA GLN A 10 21.26 -14.59 -5.80
C GLN A 10 21.20 -13.79 -7.11
N VAL A 11 20.21 -12.91 -7.25
CA VAL A 11 20.00 -12.07 -8.43
C VAL A 11 19.98 -10.61 -7.98
N PRO A 12 21.10 -9.88 -8.13
CA PRO A 12 21.26 -8.49 -7.65
C PRO A 12 20.12 -7.54 -8.06
N ASP A 13 19.48 -7.81 -9.20
CA ASP A 13 18.44 -6.96 -9.80
C ASP A 13 17.01 -7.46 -9.53
N ALA A 14 16.81 -8.61 -8.88
CA ALA A 14 15.48 -9.21 -8.72
C ALA A 14 14.50 -8.33 -7.93
N MET A 15 15.01 -7.49 -7.02
CA MET A 15 14.18 -6.48 -6.34
C MET A 15 13.64 -5.45 -7.33
N ASP A 16 14.47 -4.99 -8.27
CA ASP A 16 14.07 -3.98 -9.26
C ASP A 16 13.05 -4.54 -10.25
N TYR A 17 13.23 -5.79 -10.70
CA TYR A 17 12.23 -6.47 -11.55
C TYR A 17 10.90 -6.64 -10.84
N LEU A 18 10.90 -7.05 -9.58
CA LEU A 18 9.68 -7.19 -8.82
C LEU A 18 8.99 -5.85 -8.59
N LEU A 19 9.74 -4.81 -8.21
CA LEU A 19 9.21 -3.46 -8.08
C LEU A 19 8.62 -3.00 -9.41
N ALA A 20 9.28 -3.28 -10.54
CA ALA A 20 8.73 -2.99 -11.86
C ALA A 20 7.38 -3.69 -12.10
N GLU A 21 7.24 -4.96 -11.72
CA GLU A 21 5.96 -5.68 -11.83
C GLU A 21 4.87 -5.08 -10.93
N PHE A 22 5.19 -4.74 -9.67
CA PHE A 22 4.25 -4.03 -8.80
C PHE A 22 3.80 -2.69 -9.38
N ASN A 23 4.75 -1.94 -9.92
CA ASN A 23 4.49 -0.61 -10.50
C ASN A 23 3.63 -0.69 -11.75
N LYS A 24 3.76 -1.77 -12.54
CA LYS A 24 2.93 -2.03 -13.73
C LYS A 24 1.48 -2.34 -13.35
N VAL A 25 1.27 -3.15 -12.31
CA VAL A 25 -0.08 -3.61 -11.93
C VAL A 25 -0.81 -2.67 -10.97
N CYS A 26 -0.08 -1.85 -10.21
CA CYS A 26 -0.67 -0.92 -9.25
C CYS A 26 0.14 0.38 -9.13
N MET A 27 -0.37 1.46 -9.71
CA MET A 27 0.29 2.78 -9.70
C MET A 27 0.55 3.36 -8.30
N TYR A 28 -0.20 2.91 -7.29
CA TYR A 28 -0.07 3.38 -5.90
C TYR A 28 1.14 2.79 -5.16
N THR A 29 1.87 1.87 -5.76
CA THR A 29 3.14 1.35 -5.19
C THR A 29 4.31 2.34 -5.38
N VAL A 30 4.19 3.34 -6.27
CA VAL A 30 5.18 4.44 -6.50
C VAL A 30 4.65 5.83 -6.08
N PRO A 31 3.55 5.89 -5.31
CA PRO A 31 2.66 7.04 -5.16
C PRO A 31 2.54 7.98 -6.36
N LYS A 32 2.12 7.45 -7.52
CA LYS A 32 1.79 8.30 -8.69
C LYS A 32 0.30 8.58 -8.75
N HIS A 33 -0.07 9.75 -9.26
CA HIS A 33 -1.44 10.09 -9.65
C HIS A 33 -1.48 10.52 -11.12
N LEU A 34 -2.46 10.01 -11.86
CA LEU A 34 -2.69 10.38 -13.25
C LEU A 34 -4.08 11.00 -13.34
N HIS A 35 -4.13 12.29 -13.68
CA HIS A 35 -5.39 13.01 -13.88
C HIS A 35 -5.84 12.85 -15.34
N ALA A 36 -7.11 12.50 -15.54
CA ALA A 36 -7.74 12.69 -16.85
C ALA A 36 -7.82 14.19 -17.16
N LEU A 37 -7.31 14.60 -18.32
CA LEU A 37 -7.27 16.02 -18.73
C LEU A 37 -8.67 16.63 -18.89
N ASN A 38 -9.66 15.80 -19.25
CA ASN A 38 -11.06 16.18 -19.40
C ASN A 38 -11.97 14.93 -19.35
N ALA A 39 -13.29 15.15 -19.40
CA ALA A 39 -14.27 14.05 -19.38
C ALA A 39 -14.12 13.10 -20.59
N GLN A 40 -13.74 13.61 -21.76
CA GLN A 40 -13.51 12.82 -22.97
C GLN A 40 -12.29 11.89 -22.82
N ALA A 41 -11.26 12.34 -22.10
CA ALA A 41 -10.07 11.58 -21.77
C ALA A 41 -10.32 10.54 -20.66
N ARG A 42 -11.46 10.58 -19.96
CA ARG A 42 -11.87 9.55 -18.98
C ARG A 42 -12.54 8.37 -19.70
N ASN A 43 -11.81 7.78 -20.65
CA ASN A 43 -12.23 6.65 -21.47
C ASN A 43 -11.57 5.35 -20.98
N THR A 44 -11.80 4.24 -21.70
CA THR A 44 -11.23 2.92 -21.39
C THR A 44 -9.70 2.94 -21.29
N ASP A 45 -9.02 3.66 -22.18
CA ASP A 45 -7.55 3.76 -22.16
C ASP A 45 -7.03 4.44 -20.89
N TYR A 46 -7.73 5.49 -20.42
CA TYR A 46 -7.41 6.11 -19.13
C TYR A 46 -7.61 5.13 -17.97
N PHE A 47 -8.71 4.38 -17.96
CA PHE A 47 -8.95 3.39 -16.91
C PHE A 47 -7.88 2.29 -16.90
N ARG A 48 -7.48 1.80 -18.08
CA ARG A 48 -6.37 0.86 -18.23
C ARG A 48 -5.07 1.44 -17.69
N LEU A 49 -4.78 2.71 -18.00
CA LEU A 49 -3.58 3.42 -17.56
C LEU A 49 -3.50 3.56 -16.03
N ILE A 50 -4.63 3.75 -15.34
CA ILE A 50 -4.68 3.82 -13.86
C ILE A 50 -4.81 2.44 -13.19
N GLY A 51 -4.71 1.36 -13.96
CA GLY A 51 -4.65 -0.02 -13.47
C GLY A 51 -5.98 -0.77 -13.44
N TYR A 52 -7.02 -0.31 -14.13
CA TYR A 52 -8.18 -1.16 -14.37
C TYR A 52 -7.83 -2.28 -15.35
N GLN A 53 -8.26 -3.50 -15.02
CA GLN A 53 -8.12 -4.65 -15.90
C GLN A 53 -9.36 -4.81 -16.78
N GLU A 54 -9.18 -5.52 -17.89
CA GLU A 54 -10.26 -5.96 -18.75
C GLU A 54 -10.45 -7.47 -18.58
N GLU A 55 -11.71 -7.87 -18.45
CA GLU A 55 -12.12 -9.27 -18.42
C GLU A 55 -13.19 -9.47 -19.50
N ASP A 56 -12.95 -10.45 -20.39
CA ASP A 56 -13.85 -10.77 -21.50
C ASP A 56 -14.20 -9.55 -22.38
N GLY A 57 -13.22 -8.67 -22.61
CA GLY A 57 -13.38 -7.46 -23.42
C GLY A 57 -14.19 -6.35 -22.75
N LYS A 58 -14.48 -6.46 -21.45
CA LYS A 58 -15.16 -5.44 -20.65
C LYS A 58 -14.25 -4.93 -19.54
N LEU A 59 -14.34 -3.63 -19.27
CA LEU A 59 -13.65 -3.03 -18.14
C LEU A 59 -14.18 -3.59 -16.82
N GLN A 60 -13.29 -3.98 -15.91
CA GLN A 60 -13.68 -4.46 -14.59
C GLN A 60 -14.48 -3.40 -13.80
N SER A 61 -15.27 -3.84 -12.82
CA SER A 61 -15.98 -2.92 -11.93
C SER A 61 -15.03 -2.14 -11.03
N THR A 62 -15.47 -0.97 -10.56
CA THR A 62 -14.71 -0.17 -9.58
C THR A 62 -14.49 -0.92 -8.27
N GLU A 63 -15.44 -1.74 -7.83
CA GLU A 63 -15.29 -2.58 -6.63
C GLU A 63 -14.13 -3.57 -6.78
N LYS A 64 -14.09 -4.29 -7.91
CA LYS A 64 -13.01 -5.22 -8.22
C LYS A 64 -11.67 -4.52 -8.35
N TYR A 65 -11.64 -3.34 -8.97
CA TYR A 65 -10.45 -2.49 -9.01
C TYR A 65 -9.93 -2.17 -7.61
N LEU A 66 -10.81 -1.75 -6.69
CA LEU A 66 -10.42 -1.41 -5.32
C LEU A 66 -9.90 -2.64 -4.56
N VAL A 67 -10.52 -3.81 -4.75
CA VAL A 67 -10.02 -5.08 -4.19
C VAL A 67 -8.60 -5.37 -4.68
N ASN A 68 -8.34 -5.21 -5.98
CA ASN A 68 -7.00 -5.42 -6.55
C ASN A 68 -5.98 -4.41 -5.98
N VAL A 69 -6.34 -3.13 -5.89
CA VAL A 69 -5.50 -2.09 -5.26
C VAL A 69 -5.12 -2.48 -3.84
N VAL A 70 -6.10 -2.90 -3.03
CA VAL A 70 -5.86 -3.34 -1.65
C VAL A 70 -4.91 -4.54 -1.62
N ALA A 71 -5.13 -5.54 -2.47
CA ALA A 71 -4.29 -6.73 -2.52
C ALA A 71 -2.83 -6.42 -2.90
N TYR A 72 -2.61 -5.65 -3.97
CA TYR A 72 -1.27 -5.27 -4.41
C TYR A 72 -0.54 -4.41 -3.36
N VAL A 73 -1.22 -3.44 -2.74
CA VAL A 73 -0.62 -2.59 -1.73
C VAL A 73 -0.32 -3.35 -0.44
N LYS A 74 -1.17 -4.30 -0.03
CA LYS A 74 -0.85 -5.21 1.09
C LYS A 74 0.42 -6.02 0.82
N LEU A 75 0.55 -6.55 -0.39
CA LEU A 75 1.73 -7.33 -0.78
C LEU A 75 3.01 -6.47 -0.81
N TYR A 76 2.93 -5.26 -1.36
CA TYR A 76 4.01 -4.28 -1.31
C TYR A 76 4.39 -3.92 0.14
N ALA A 77 3.40 -3.65 0.99
CA ALA A 77 3.62 -3.33 2.40
C ALA A 77 4.25 -4.51 3.16
N ALA A 78 3.84 -5.75 2.87
CA ALA A 78 4.39 -6.96 3.46
C ALA A 78 5.89 -7.12 3.12
N MET A 79 6.26 -6.85 1.87
CA MET A 79 7.66 -6.79 1.44
C MET A 79 8.42 -5.71 2.22
N VAL A 80 7.89 -4.48 2.27
CA VAL A 80 8.53 -3.33 2.96
C VAL A 80 8.80 -3.59 4.44
N GLN A 81 7.87 -4.25 5.15
CA GLN A 81 8.02 -4.51 6.58
C GLN A 81 8.87 -5.74 6.92
N THR A 82 9.23 -6.56 5.93
CA THR A 82 9.95 -7.80 6.18
C THR A 82 11.38 -7.48 6.62
N GLU A 83 11.73 -7.89 7.85
CA GLU A 83 13.09 -7.80 8.38
C GLU A 83 13.66 -9.21 8.64
N ILE A 84 14.88 -9.44 8.16
CA ILE A 84 15.66 -10.66 8.43
C ILE A 84 16.86 -10.24 9.27
N LYS A 85 17.03 -10.86 10.45
CA LYS A 85 18.14 -10.54 11.36
C LYS A 85 19.48 -10.70 10.65
N GLY A 86 20.33 -9.67 10.76
CA GLY A 86 21.67 -9.67 10.17
C GLY A 86 21.73 -9.37 8.67
N VAL A 87 20.61 -9.12 8.01
CA VAL A 87 20.56 -8.82 6.57
C VAL A 87 19.92 -7.45 6.33
N ARG A 88 20.60 -6.59 5.57
CA ARG A 88 20.07 -5.29 5.16
C ARG A 88 19.01 -5.49 4.06
N HIS A 89 17.76 -5.11 4.33
CA HIS A 89 16.70 -5.12 3.32
C HIS A 89 16.83 -3.89 2.39
N PRO A 90 17.02 -4.06 1.07
CA PRO A 90 17.24 -2.95 0.14
C PRO A 90 16.00 -2.05 -0.01
N HIS A 91 14.80 -2.63 0.05
CA HIS A 91 13.52 -1.93 -0.03
C HIS A 91 12.70 -2.02 1.28
N GLY A 92 13.35 -1.75 2.41
CA GLY A 92 12.77 -1.98 3.74
C GLY A 92 11.93 -0.80 4.25
N LEU A 93 11.72 -0.73 5.57
CA LEU A 93 10.92 0.31 6.22
C LEU A 93 11.32 1.77 5.89
N ALA A 94 12.57 2.03 5.50
CA ALA A 94 13.00 3.35 5.05
C ALA A 94 12.32 3.78 3.74
N GLU A 95 12.17 2.85 2.79
CA GLU A 95 11.42 3.10 1.55
C GLU A 95 9.91 3.14 1.83
N GLY A 96 9.42 2.36 2.80
CA GLY A 96 8.05 2.47 3.30
C GLY A 96 7.73 3.85 3.90
N TRP A 97 8.67 4.43 4.64
CA TRP A 97 8.54 5.78 5.18
C TRP A 97 8.49 6.84 4.08
N LYS A 98 9.41 6.76 3.11
CA LYS A 98 9.41 7.66 1.93
C LYS A 98 8.10 7.53 1.15
N TRP A 99 7.61 6.30 0.96
CA TRP A 99 6.34 6.03 0.32
C TRP A 99 5.19 6.75 1.04
N LEU A 100 5.06 6.64 2.37
CA LEU A 100 4.02 7.34 3.12
C LEU A 100 4.10 8.86 2.99
N ALA A 101 5.30 9.41 3.11
CA ALA A 101 5.53 10.85 2.98
C ALA A 101 5.15 11.35 1.58
N MET A 102 5.61 10.67 0.52
CA MET A 102 5.25 11.01 -0.86
C MET A 102 3.74 10.86 -1.09
N PHE A 103 3.15 9.76 -0.62
CA PHE A 103 1.73 9.46 -0.80
C PHE A 103 0.85 10.57 -0.24
N LEU A 104 1.09 10.99 1.00
CA LEU A 104 0.29 12.02 1.66
C LEU A 104 0.56 13.44 1.12
N ASN A 105 1.75 13.69 0.59
CA ASN A 105 2.11 15.00 0.03
C ASN A 105 1.61 15.20 -1.40
N THR A 106 1.41 14.13 -2.17
CA THR A 106 1.20 14.23 -3.62
C THR A 106 -0.14 13.69 -4.11
N LEU A 107 -0.70 12.67 -3.45
CA LEU A 107 -1.90 12.02 -3.95
C LEU A 107 -3.16 12.70 -3.44
N PRO A 108 -4.19 12.85 -4.29
CA PRO A 108 -5.45 13.42 -3.86
C PRO A 108 -6.18 12.46 -2.90
N ALA A 109 -6.96 13.03 -1.99
CA ALA A 109 -7.84 12.27 -1.11
C ALA A 109 -9.08 11.83 -1.89
N ILE A 110 -9.04 10.60 -2.41
CA ILE A 110 -10.11 9.93 -3.17
C ILE A 110 -10.28 8.49 -2.67
N PRO A 111 -11.37 7.77 -2.99
CA PRO A 111 -11.59 6.42 -2.48
C PRO A 111 -10.40 5.46 -2.73
N ALA A 112 -9.86 5.43 -3.96
CA ALA A 112 -8.76 4.54 -4.30
C ALA A 112 -7.50 4.77 -3.46
N THR A 113 -7.14 6.04 -3.21
CA THR A 113 -5.97 6.38 -2.38
C THR A 113 -6.23 6.12 -0.91
N ALA A 114 -7.46 6.28 -0.43
CA ALA A 114 -7.84 5.92 0.93
C ALA A 114 -7.75 4.41 1.20
N PHE A 115 -8.25 3.58 0.27
CA PHE A 115 -8.13 2.12 0.35
C PHE A 115 -6.66 1.65 0.31
N ALA A 116 -5.86 2.24 -0.60
CA ALA A 116 -4.42 1.96 -0.66
C ALA A 116 -3.69 2.35 0.63
N LEU A 117 -3.94 3.55 1.15
CA LEU A 117 -3.33 4.03 2.41
C LEU A 117 -3.70 3.13 3.59
N HIS A 118 -4.98 2.79 3.74
CA HIS A 118 -5.45 1.87 4.78
C HIS A 118 -4.80 0.49 4.65
N ALA A 119 -4.75 -0.07 3.44
CA ALA A 119 -4.11 -1.36 3.17
C ALA A 119 -2.63 -1.37 3.58
N PHE A 120 -1.89 -0.31 3.24
CA PHE A 120 -0.49 -0.17 3.60
C PHE A 120 -0.30 -0.09 5.12
N LEU A 121 -1.08 0.77 5.79
CA LEU A 121 -1.03 0.97 7.23
C LEU A 121 -1.41 -0.28 8.02
N LYS A 122 -2.40 -1.05 7.57
CA LYS A 122 -2.79 -2.32 8.19
C LYS A 122 -1.69 -3.37 8.19
N VAL A 123 -0.77 -3.32 7.22
CA VAL A 123 0.31 -4.30 7.10
C VAL A 123 1.62 -3.77 7.67
N ALA A 124 2.08 -2.59 7.27
CA ALA A 124 3.38 -2.07 7.66
C ALA A 124 3.35 -1.09 8.85
N GLY A 125 2.16 -0.67 9.29
CA GLY A 125 2.02 0.40 10.29
C GLY A 125 2.62 0.05 11.65
N PHE A 126 2.49 -1.20 12.10
CA PHE A 126 3.13 -1.68 13.33
C PHE A 126 4.65 -1.54 13.29
N ALA A 127 5.27 -2.06 12.23
CA ALA A 127 6.72 -2.03 12.05
C ALA A 127 7.23 -0.58 11.91
N LEU A 128 6.49 0.28 11.20
CA LEU A 128 6.81 1.71 11.06
C LEU A 128 6.68 2.47 12.38
N HIS A 129 5.61 2.22 13.15
CA HIS A 129 5.46 2.80 14.47
C HIS A 129 6.60 2.37 15.41
N LYS A 130 6.91 1.07 15.44
CA LYS A 130 8.01 0.52 16.24
C LYS A 130 9.36 1.17 15.90
N LYS A 131 9.62 1.46 14.62
CA LYS A 131 10.88 2.04 14.14
C LYS A 131 10.99 3.55 14.31
N TYR A 132 9.91 4.28 14.03
CA TYR A 132 9.93 5.75 13.93
C TYR A 132 9.19 6.47 15.07
N GLY A 133 8.46 5.74 15.92
CA GLY A 133 7.82 6.23 17.14
C GLY A 133 7.03 7.51 16.93
N SER A 134 7.43 8.58 17.63
CA SER A 134 6.76 9.88 17.58
C SER A 134 6.72 10.52 16.19
N GLN A 135 7.64 10.20 15.28
CA GLN A 135 7.56 10.70 13.91
C GLN A 135 6.41 10.03 13.17
N PHE A 136 6.19 8.73 13.35
CA PHE A 136 5.04 8.04 12.77
C PHE A 136 3.72 8.62 13.28
N MET A 137 3.66 9.03 14.54
CA MET A 137 2.49 9.73 15.09
C MET A 137 2.16 11.03 14.34
N LYS A 138 3.16 11.77 13.84
CA LYS A 138 2.91 12.95 12.99
C LYS A 138 2.28 12.59 11.65
N ILE A 139 2.66 11.45 11.07
CA ILE A 139 2.03 10.93 9.85
C ILE A 139 0.55 10.62 10.12
N LEU A 140 0.23 9.96 11.23
CA LEU A 140 -1.16 9.71 11.63
C LEU A 140 -1.95 10.99 11.88
N ASP A 141 -1.32 12.01 12.46
CA ASP A 141 -1.92 13.33 12.66
C ASP A 141 -2.26 14.00 11.31
N VAL A 142 -1.35 13.93 10.33
CA VAL A 142 -1.61 14.41 8.96
C VAL A 142 -2.80 13.69 8.32
N ILE A 143 -2.89 12.36 8.49
CA ILE A 143 -4.02 11.58 7.97
C ILE A 143 -5.33 12.05 8.61
N SER A 144 -5.34 12.21 9.93
CA SER A 144 -6.51 12.62 10.70
C SER A 144 -6.98 14.05 10.37
N ARG A 145 -6.05 15.00 10.29
CA ARG A 145 -6.35 16.44 10.17
C ARG A 145 -6.45 16.95 8.74
N HIS A 146 -5.81 16.28 7.79
CA HIS A 146 -5.77 16.75 6.41
C HIS A 146 -6.40 15.73 5.45
N PHE A 147 -5.95 14.48 5.45
CA PHE A 147 -6.38 13.50 4.46
C PHE A 147 -7.86 13.10 4.60
N ILE A 148 -8.30 12.72 5.82
CA ILE A 148 -9.69 12.30 6.06
C ILE A 148 -10.68 13.47 5.84
N PRO A 149 -10.43 14.70 6.31
CA PRO A 149 -11.30 15.84 6.01
C PRO A 149 -11.38 16.15 4.51
N ALA A 150 -10.24 16.11 3.79
CA ALA A 150 -10.23 16.29 2.34
C ALA A 150 -11.01 15.19 1.61
N LEU A 151 -10.94 13.94 2.10
CA LEU A 151 -11.73 12.83 1.59
C LEU A 151 -13.23 13.09 1.82
N LYS A 152 -13.65 13.51 3.03
CA LYS A 152 -15.05 13.84 3.34
C LYS A 152 -15.62 14.97 2.46
N ALA A 153 -14.79 15.96 2.13
CA ALA A 153 -15.19 17.10 1.30
C ALA A 153 -15.60 16.71 -0.13
N GLN A 154 -15.24 15.51 -0.60
CA GLN A 154 -15.68 14.98 -1.90
C GLN A 154 -17.19 14.62 -1.93
N GLY A 155 -17.88 14.61 -0.78
CA GLY A 155 -19.32 14.43 -0.67
C GLY A 155 -19.80 13.00 -0.97
N SER A 156 -20.99 12.86 -1.57
CA SER A 156 -21.67 11.58 -1.81
C SER A 156 -20.94 10.62 -2.75
N LYS A 157 -19.87 11.06 -3.43
CA LYS A 157 -19.02 10.23 -4.30
C LYS A 157 -18.04 9.34 -3.53
N VAL A 158 -17.96 9.52 -2.21
CA VAL A 158 -17.02 8.77 -1.36
C VAL A 158 -17.68 7.54 -0.80
N HIS A 159 -17.01 6.41 -0.98
CA HIS A 159 -17.39 5.17 -0.32
C HIS A 159 -17.27 5.35 1.20
N PRO A 160 -18.34 5.24 2.00
CA PRO A 160 -18.29 5.46 3.45
C PRO A 160 -17.22 4.60 4.14
N GLU A 161 -17.04 3.39 3.63
CA GLU A 161 -16.00 2.45 4.10
C GLU A 161 -14.58 3.03 4.00
N ALA A 162 -14.27 3.81 2.96
CA ALA A 162 -12.95 4.40 2.78
C ALA A 162 -12.58 5.36 3.93
N ILE A 163 -13.58 6.10 4.42
CA ILE A 163 -13.43 6.99 5.58
C ILE A 163 -13.39 6.16 6.86
N ASN A 164 -14.37 5.27 7.06
CA ASN A 164 -14.53 4.49 8.28
C ASN A 164 -13.30 3.63 8.57
N ASN A 165 -12.74 2.98 7.55
CA ASN A 165 -11.55 2.14 7.68
C ASN A 165 -10.35 2.93 8.25
N LEU A 166 -10.10 4.13 7.71
CA LEU A 166 -9.01 4.99 8.19
C LEU A 166 -9.30 5.54 9.60
N GLN A 167 -10.55 5.93 9.89
CA GLN A 167 -10.92 6.41 11.22
C GLN A 167 -10.79 5.31 12.28
N ASN A 168 -11.29 4.11 12.01
CA ASN A 168 -11.19 2.97 12.93
C ASN A 168 -9.73 2.59 13.16
N TYR A 169 -8.91 2.54 12.10
CA TYR A 169 -7.48 2.31 12.24
C TYR A 169 -6.79 3.25 13.23
N LEU A 170 -7.15 4.55 13.18
CA LEU A 170 -6.59 5.58 14.06
C LEU A 170 -7.17 5.50 15.48
N ASN A 171 -8.49 5.36 15.60
CA ASN A 171 -9.20 5.37 16.89
C ASN A 171 -8.85 4.13 17.73
N ASP A 172 -8.84 2.97 17.09
CA ASP A 172 -8.56 1.69 17.74
C ASP A 172 -7.05 1.44 17.87
N LYS A 173 -6.23 2.36 17.37
CA LYS A 173 -4.76 2.33 17.41
C LYS A 173 -4.19 1.02 16.88
N ILE A 174 -4.74 0.54 15.77
CA ILE A 174 -4.37 -0.73 15.14
C ILE A 174 -2.87 -0.82 14.80
N TYR A 175 -2.18 0.32 14.64
CA TYR A 175 -0.72 0.38 14.48
C TYR A 175 0.09 -0.08 15.72
N LEU A 176 -0.56 -0.35 16.85
CA LEU A 176 0.05 -0.96 18.03
C LEU A 176 -0.04 -2.49 18.02
N GLU A 177 -0.92 -3.03 17.18
CA GLU A 177 -1.17 -4.47 17.05
C GLU A 177 -0.29 -5.05 15.96
N GLU A 178 0.25 -6.24 16.21
CA GLU A 178 1.06 -6.94 15.23
C GLU A 178 0.17 -7.50 14.12
N PRO A 179 0.51 -7.29 12.83
CA PRO A 179 -0.32 -7.75 11.72
C PRO A 179 -0.43 -9.28 11.68
N GLU A 180 -1.66 -9.77 11.43
CA GLU A 180 -1.93 -11.20 11.27
C GLU A 180 -1.03 -11.83 10.18
N GLY A 181 -0.47 -13.00 10.48
CA GLY A 181 0.35 -13.77 9.54
C GLY A 181 1.85 -13.46 9.54
N GLN A 182 2.32 -12.49 10.34
CA GLN A 182 3.75 -12.13 10.40
C GLN A 182 4.68 -13.28 10.85
N TYR A 183 4.26 -14.07 11.86
CA TYR A 183 5.08 -15.18 12.39
C TYR A 183 4.82 -16.55 11.77
N LEU A 184 3.68 -16.77 11.11
CA LEU A 184 3.44 -18.03 10.38
C LEU A 184 4.56 -18.28 9.36
N ALA A 185 5.04 -17.22 8.70
CA ALA A 185 6.21 -17.29 7.84
C ALA A 185 7.49 -17.61 8.63
N GLN A 186 7.83 -16.89 9.71
CA GLN A 186 9.07 -17.13 10.46
C GLN A 186 9.15 -18.53 11.09
N GLN A 187 8.05 -19.06 11.63
CA GLN A 187 8.01 -20.39 12.25
C GLN A 187 8.10 -21.53 11.22
N LEU A 188 7.47 -21.37 10.04
CA LEU A 188 7.61 -22.31 8.93
C LEU A 188 9.04 -22.30 8.36
N LEU A 189 9.70 -21.15 8.36
CA LEU A 189 11.09 -21.03 7.93
C LEU A 189 12.06 -21.67 8.92
N SER A 190 11.88 -21.48 10.23
CA SER A 190 12.73 -22.17 11.23
C SER A 190 12.62 -23.70 11.16
N LYS A 191 11.50 -24.24 10.65
CA LYS A 191 11.29 -25.69 10.50
C LYS A 191 11.80 -26.27 9.17
N MET A 192 12.09 -25.44 8.18
CA MET A 192 12.55 -25.88 6.85
C MET A 192 14.08 -25.81 6.69
N PHE A 193 14.75 -25.14 7.64
CA PHE A 193 16.21 -25.03 7.74
C PHE A 193 16.79 -25.80 8.94
N LEU A 194 16.03 -26.75 9.48
CA LEU A 194 16.45 -27.83 10.39
C LEU A 194 16.25 -29.16 9.65
#